data_AF-A0A8I5ZMF6-F1
#
_entry.id   AF-A0A8I5ZMF6-F1
#
_cell.length_a   1.000
_cell.length_b   1.000
_cell.length_c   1.000
_cell.angle_alpha   90.00
_cell.angle_beta   90.00
_cell.angle_gamma   90.00
#
_symmetry.space_group_name_H-M   'P 1'
#
loop_
_entity.id
_entity.type
_entity.pdbx_description
1 polymer ?
#
loop_
_entity_poly.entity_id
_entity_poly.type
_entity_poly.pdbx_seq_one_letter_code
_entity_poly.pdbx_strand_id
1 'polypeptide(L)'
;MFRRPVLQVFRQFVRQESEVASSLVLERSLNRVQLLGRVGQDPVMRQVEGKNPVTIFSLATNEMWRSGDNEAYQMGDVSQKTTWHRISVFRPGLRDVAYQYVKKGARIFVEGKVDYGEYMDKNNVRRQATTIIAGKKPVVRSVSCSLKGLA
;
A
#
# COMPACT_ATOMS: atom_id res chain seq x y z
N MET A 1 -5.04 15.08 -81.99
CA MET A 1 -3.94 16.08 -82.09
C MET A 1 -3.68 16.62 -80.70
N PHE A 2 -2.68 16.13 -79.94
CA PHE A 2 -1.29 16.62 -79.87
C PHE A 2 -1.24 18.14 -79.61
N ARG A 3 -0.63 18.71 -78.53
CA ARG A 3 0.63 18.45 -77.78
C ARG A 3 0.53 19.17 -76.39
N ARG A 4 0.83 18.57 -75.21
CA ARG A 4 2.13 18.41 -74.45
C ARG A 4 2.75 19.74 -73.89
N PRO A 5 3.60 19.74 -72.83
CA PRO A 5 3.49 19.37 -71.39
C PRO A 5 4.28 20.35 -70.44
N VAL A 6 4.78 19.88 -69.28
CA VAL A 6 5.76 20.46 -68.29
C VAL A 6 5.13 21.40 -67.22
N LEU A 7 5.30 21.30 -65.89
CA LEU A 7 6.38 20.87 -64.95
C LEU A 7 5.71 20.14 -63.76
N GLN A 8 6.10 18.93 -63.36
CA GLN A 8 7.28 18.54 -62.57
C GLN A 8 7.38 19.23 -61.18
N VAL A 9 7.40 18.37 -60.15
CA VAL A 9 7.90 18.57 -58.78
C VAL A 9 6.93 19.26 -57.80
N PHE A 10 6.30 18.48 -56.92
CA PHE A 10 6.72 18.49 -55.51
C PHE A 10 6.15 17.28 -54.75
N ARG A 11 7.09 16.48 -54.26
CA ARG A 11 7.06 15.69 -53.02
C ARG A 11 5.74 15.03 -52.62
N GLN A 12 5.80 13.70 -52.57
CA GLN A 12 5.97 13.03 -51.28
C GLN A 12 5.21 13.74 -50.14
N PHE A 13 3.90 13.57 -50.07
CA PHE A 13 3.24 13.43 -48.78
C PHE A 13 3.42 11.95 -48.41
N VAL A 14 4.67 11.49 -48.19
CA VAL A 14 5.21 11.30 -46.83
C VAL A 14 4.07 11.07 -45.85
N ARG A 15 3.84 9.79 -45.58
CA ARG A 15 3.47 9.26 -44.27
C ARG A 15 3.56 10.34 -43.19
N GLN A 16 2.42 10.78 -42.71
CA GLN A 16 2.35 11.36 -41.38
C GLN A 16 1.14 10.78 -40.67
N GLU A 17 1.08 9.44 -40.62
CA GLU A 17 0.76 8.79 -39.35
C GLU A 17 1.84 9.27 -38.38
N SER A 18 1.56 10.38 -37.70
CA SER A 18 2.41 10.84 -36.63
C SER A 18 2.44 9.74 -35.59
N GLU A 19 3.63 9.18 -35.41
CA GLU A 19 4.02 8.24 -34.38
C GLU A 19 3.87 8.89 -32.99
N VAL A 20 2.64 9.20 -32.56
CA VAL A 20 2.34 9.53 -31.15
C VAL A 20 2.15 8.21 -30.39
N ALA A 21 3.09 7.28 -30.58
CA ALA A 21 3.08 5.96 -29.99
C ALA A 21 4.47 5.58 -29.46
N SER A 22 5.19 6.53 -28.86
CA SER A 22 6.52 6.25 -28.31
C SER A 22 7.05 7.32 -27.35
N SER A 23 6.28 7.75 -26.35
CA SER A 23 6.87 8.24 -25.09
C SER A 23 5.86 8.31 -23.94
N LEU A 24 5.14 7.21 -23.68
CA LEU A 24 4.65 6.99 -22.31
C LEU A 24 5.83 6.54 -21.44
N VAL A 25 6.83 7.42 -21.27
CA VAL A 25 7.65 7.37 -20.07
C VAL A 25 6.71 7.81 -18.97
N LEU A 26 5.93 6.85 -18.46
CA LEU A 26 5.04 7.07 -17.34
C LEU A 26 5.88 7.68 -16.23
N GLU A 27 5.45 8.84 -15.71
CA GLU A 27 6.14 9.51 -14.63
C GLU A 27 6.40 8.52 -13.49
N ARG A 28 7.63 8.48 -12.99
CA ARG A 28 8.00 7.59 -11.89
C ARG A 28 7.43 8.14 -10.59
N SER A 29 6.20 7.74 -10.25
CA SER A 29 5.56 8.08 -8.98
C SER A 29 6.06 7.21 -7.82
N LEU A 30 6.04 7.77 -6.61
CA LEU A 30 6.47 7.09 -5.39
C LEU A 30 5.26 6.85 -4.48
N ASN A 31 4.96 5.59 -4.22
CA ASN A 31 4.00 5.17 -3.19
C ASN A 31 4.74 4.35 -2.15
N ARG A 32 4.93 4.93 -0.96
CA ARG A 32 5.62 4.31 0.16
C ARG A 32 4.88 4.60 1.46
N VAL A 33 4.73 3.57 2.27
CA VAL A 33 4.04 3.59 3.56
C VAL A 33 4.95 2.98 4.60
N GLN A 34 5.04 3.64 5.75
CA GLN A 34 5.79 3.16 6.91
C GLN A 34 4.87 3.19 8.12
N LEU A 35 4.70 2.04 8.76
CA LEU A 35 3.86 1.89 9.94
C LEU A 35 4.65 1.23 11.06
N LEU A 36 4.45 1.72 12.27
CA LEU A 36 4.91 1.10 13.49
C LEU A 36 3.71 0.96 14.42
N GLY A 37 3.36 -0.26 14.77
CA GLY A 37 2.17 -0.50 15.56
C GLY A 37 2.12 -1.87 16.19
N ARG A 38 0.97 -2.18 16.77
CA ARG A 38 0.70 -3.49 17.40
C ARG A 38 -0.27 -4.29 16.58
N VAL A 39 -0.06 -5.60 16.54
CA VAL A 39 -0.94 -6.52 15.82
C VAL A 39 -2.21 -6.78 16.64
N GLY A 40 -3.37 -6.61 16.02
CA GLY A 40 -4.67 -6.78 16.70
C GLY A 40 -5.15 -8.22 16.78
N GLN A 41 -4.88 -8.99 15.73
CA GLN A 41 -5.29 -10.38 15.58
C GLN A 41 -4.16 -11.21 15.00
N ASP A 42 -4.15 -12.50 15.31
CA ASP A 42 -3.17 -13.43 14.73
C ASP A 42 -3.25 -13.44 13.19
N PRO A 43 -2.11 -13.62 12.50
CA PRO A 43 -2.06 -13.61 11.05
C PRO A 43 -2.85 -14.78 10.48
N VAL A 44 -3.68 -14.50 9.46
CA VAL A 44 -4.46 -15.51 8.75
C VAL A 44 -3.87 -15.69 7.36
N MET A 45 -3.49 -16.92 7.02
CA MET A 45 -3.10 -17.28 5.66
C MET A 45 -4.36 -17.63 4.86
N ARG A 46 -4.64 -16.85 3.81
CA ARG A 46 -5.68 -17.15 2.84
C ARG A 46 -5.06 -17.67 1.55
N GLN A 47 -5.46 -18.88 1.17
CA GLN A 47 -5.18 -19.44 -0.14
C GLN A 47 -6.48 -19.41 -0.94
N VAL A 48 -6.44 -18.73 -2.09
CA VAL A 48 -7.56 -18.70 -3.03
C VAL A 48 -7.14 -19.55 -4.22
N GLU A 49 -8.03 -20.41 -4.71
CA GLU A 49 -7.77 -21.25 -5.87
C GLU A 49 -7.32 -20.40 -7.07
N GLY A 50 -6.17 -20.76 -7.66
CA GLY A 50 -5.56 -20.02 -8.76
C GLY A 50 -4.78 -18.75 -8.38
N LYS A 51 -4.70 -18.36 -7.10
CA LYS A 51 -3.89 -17.22 -6.64
C LYS A 51 -2.84 -17.65 -5.62
N ASN A 52 -1.73 -16.91 -5.61
CA ASN A 52 -0.68 -17.08 -4.61
C ASN A 52 -1.25 -16.90 -3.19
N PRO A 53 -0.89 -17.75 -2.22
CA PRO A 53 -1.34 -17.57 -0.84
C PRO A 53 -0.88 -16.22 -0.27
N VAL A 54 -1.75 -15.61 0.52
CA VAL A 54 -1.57 -14.27 1.09
C VAL A 54 -1.76 -14.35 2.59
N THR A 55 -0.83 -13.78 3.35
CA THR A 55 -0.99 -13.63 4.81
C THR A 55 -1.55 -12.26 5.13
N ILE A 56 -2.61 -12.21 5.94
CA ILE A 56 -3.36 -10.99 6.26
C ILE A 56 -3.40 -10.83 7.79
N PHE A 57 -3.18 -9.61 8.27
CA PHE A 57 -3.34 -9.24 9.67
C PHE A 57 -3.73 -7.77 9.83
N SER A 58 -4.24 -7.40 11.01
CA SER A 58 -4.56 -6.01 11.36
C SER A 58 -3.47 -5.40 12.23
N LEU A 59 -3.15 -4.13 11.99
CA LEU A 59 -2.15 -3.37 12.73
C LEU A 59 -2.78 -2.08 13.26
N ALA A 60 -2.70 -1.88 14.58
CA ALA A 60 -3.17 -0.68 15.26
C ALA A 60 -2.04 0.35 15.35
N THR A 61 -2.35 1.58 14.93
CA THR A 61 -1.54 2.78 15.21
C THR A 61 -2.35 3.73 16.08
N ASN A 62 -1.75 4.19 17.17
CA ASN A 62 -2.40 5.10 18.12
C ASN A 62 -1.86 6.52 17.90
N GLU A 63 -2.76 7.48 17.86
CA GLU A 63 -2.48 8.90 17.82
C GLU A 63 -3.03 9.52 19.10
N MET A 64 -2.19 10.21 19.86
CA MET A 64 -2.57 10.88 21.10
C MET A 64 -2.44 12.38 20.87
N TRP A 65 -3.50 13.12 21.20
CA TRP A 65 -3.51 14.58 21.10
C TRP A 65 -4.06 15.15 22.39
N ARG A 66 -3.48 16.26 22.83
CA ARG A 66 -3.98 17.01 23.99
C ARG A 66 -5.01 18.00 23.48
N SER A 67 -6.23 17.91 24.01
CA SER A 67 -7.29 18.86 23.73
C SER A 67 -7.14 20.00 24.73
N GLY A 68 -6.50 21.11 24.35
CA GLY A 68 -6.33 22.26 25.23
C GLY A 68 -5.80 23.47 24.47
N ASP A 69 -6.71 24.30 23.96
CA ASP A 69 -6.42 25.58 23.30
C ASP A 69 -6.25 26.75 24.28
N ASN A 70 -6.32 26.53 25.60
CA ASN A 70 -6.40 27.63 26.55
C ASN A 70 -5.32 27.58 27.63
N GLU A 71 -4.66 28.72 27.78
CA GLU A 71 -3.68 29.11 28.78
C GLU A 71 -4.22 29.01 30.20
N ALA A 72 -4.34 27.80 30.75
CA ALA A 72 -4.44 27.61 32.20
C ALA A 72 -4.11 26.16 32.54
N TYR A 73 -3.37 25.99 33.62
CA TYR A 73 -2.87 24.74 34.21
C TYR A 73 -3.98 23.80 34.73
N GLN A 74 -5.02 23.53 33.94
CA GLN A 74 -6.01 22.49 34.23
C GLN A 74 -5.73 21.31 33.32
N MET A 75 -5.55 20.14 33.94
CA MET A 75 -5.21 18.87 33.29
C MET A 75 -6.10 18.64 32.06
N GLY A 76 -5.57 18.99 30.89
CA GLY A 76 -6.25 18.82 29.62
C GLY A 76 -6.47 17.33 29.34
N ASP A 77 -7.69 17.00 28.95
CA ASP A 77 -8.11 15.63 28.65
C ASP A 77 -7.26 15.11 27.47
N VAL A 78 -6.55 13.99 27.69
CA VAL A 78 -5.68 13.40 26.66
C VAL A 78 -6.51 12.45 25.83
N SER A 79 -6.89 12.92 24.64
CA SER A 79 -7.66 12.12 23.70
C SER A 79 -6.76 11.14 22.93
N GLN A 80 -7.21 9.90 22.78
CA GLN A 80 -6.52 8.86 22.02
C GLN A 80 -7.40 8.36 20.87
N LYS A 81 -6.87 8.41 19.64
CA LYS A 81 -7.48 7.82 18.45
C LYS A 81 -6.69 6.59 18.01
N THR A 82 -7.39 5.49 17.75
CA THR A 82 -6.78 4.24 17.25
C THR A 82 -7.19 4.01 15.81
N THR A 83 -6.23 3.92 14.90
CA THR A 83 -6.45 3.62 13.48
C THR A 83 -6.03 2.18 13.20
N TRP A 84 -6.92 1.41 12.57
CA TRP A 84 -6.71 0.02 12.20
C TRP A 84 -6.35 -0.10 10.73
N HIS A 85 -5.17 -0.64 10.46
CA HIS A 85 -4.66 -0.86 9.10
C HIS A 85 -4.75 -2.34 8.75
N ARG A 86 -5.20 -2.64 7.53
CA ARG A 86 -5.20 -4.01 6.98
C ARG A 86 -3.92 -4.23 6.18
N ILE A 87 -3.07 -5.15 6.66
CA ILE A 87 -1.81 -5.49 6.00
C ILE A 87 -1.98 -6.80 5.23
N SER A 88 -1.53 -6.85 3.98
CA SER A 88 -1.48 -8.08 3.17
C SER A 88 -0.07 -8.33 2.65
N VAL A 89 0.43 -9.54 2.89
CA VAL A 89 1.77 -9.98 2.50
C VAL A 89 1.66 -11.02 1.40
N PHE A 90 2.07 -10.62 0.18
CA PHE A 90 2.01 -11.47 -1.02
C PHE A 90 3.33 -12.19 -1.29
N ARG A 91 4.45 -11.69 -0.77
CA ARG A 91 5.77 -12.24 -1.05
C ARG A 91 5.94 -13.61 -0.38
N PRO A 92 6.36 -14.66 -1.11
CA PRO A 92 6.37 -16.03 -0.61
C PRO A 92 7.25 -16.19 0.64
N GLY A 93 8.50 -15.76 0.63
CA GLY A 93 9.35 -15.89 1.83
C GLY A 93 8.90 -15.05 3.03
N LEU A 94 8.25 -13.91 2.80
CA LEU A 94 7.80 -13.03 3.89
C LEU A 94 6.45 -13.42 4.47
N ARG A 95 5.56 -14.02 3.67
CA ARG A 95 4.25 -14.45 4.17
C ARG A 95 4.41 -15.60 5.17
N ASP A 96 5.33 -16.52 4.92
CA ASP A 96 5.56 -17.70 5.76
C ASP A 96 6.18 -17.25 7.10
N VAL A 97 7.15 -16.34 7.04
CA VAL A 97 7.74 -15.68 8.22
C VAL A 97 6.68 -14.88 8.98
N ALA A 98 5.86 -14.09 8.28
CA ALA A 98 4.80 -13.33 8.94
C ALA A 98 3.83 -14.28 9.67
N TYR A 99 3.42 -15.38 9.03
CA TYR A 99 2.50 -16.34 9.64
C TYR A 99 3.09 -17.05 10.87
N GLN A 100 4.37 -17.43 10.82
CA GLN A 100 5.03 -18.15 11.90
C GLN A 100 5.37 -17.24 13.10
N TYR A 101 5.92 -16.06 12.84
CA TYR A 101 6.49 -15.20 13.88
C TYR A 101 5.55 -14.08 14.36
N VAL A 102 4.57 -13.67 13.55
CA VAL A 102 3.62 -12.65 13.98
C VAL A 102 2.56 -13.27 14.87
N LYS A 103 2.37 -12.67 16.04
CA LYS A 103 1.33 -13.02 17.01
C LYS A 103 0.58 -11.77 17.42
N LYS A 104 -0.65 -11.94 17.91
CA LYS A 104 -1.43 -10.87 18.52
C LYS A 104 -0.61 -10.14 19.59
N GLY A 105 -0.66 -8.81 19.55
CA GLY A 105 0.04 -7.93 20.49
C GLY A 105 1.50 -7.65 20.14
N ALA A 106 2.09 -8.38 19.17
CA ALA A 106 3.45 -8.12 18.70
C ALA A 106 3.57 -6.69 18.15
N ARG A 107 4.66 -6.01 18.50
CA ARG A 107 5.01 -4.70 17.94
C ARG A 107 5.81 -4.93 16.66
N ILE A 108 5.36 -4.38 15.54
CA ILE A 108 5.94 -4.65 14.22
C ILE A 108 6.13 -3.34 13.45
N PHE A 109 7.24 -3.27 12.73
CA PHE A 109 7.47 -2.26 11.71
C PHE A 109 7.14 -2.83 10.32
N VAL A 110 6.24 -2.16 9.61
CA VAL A 110 5.79 -2.54 8.28
C VAL A 110 6.13 -1.42 7.32
N GLU A 111 6.89 -1.75 6.28
CA GLU A 111 7.11 -0.90 5.13
C GLU A 111 6.40 -1.52 3.91
N GLY A 112 5.71 -0.69 3.13
CA GLY A 112 4.96 -1.17 1.98
C GLY A 112 4.47 -0.06 1.06
N LYS A 113 3.45 -0.38 0.28
CA LYS A 113 2.68 0.55 -0.55
C LYS A 113 1.20 0.44 -0.20
N VAL A 114 0.45 1.53 -0.28
CA VAL A 114 -1.02 1.47 -0.19
C VAL A 114 -1.55 0.98 -1.53
N ASP A 115 -2.48 0.04 -1.47
CA ASP A 115 -3.25 -0.47 -2.60
C ASP A 115 -4.74 -0.37 -2.27
N TYR A 116 -5.52 0.22 -3.17
CA TYR A 116 -6.97 0.31 -3.02
C TYR A 116 -7.60 -0.76 -3.90
N GLY A 117 -7.87 -1.93 -3.31
CA GLY A 117 -8.54 -3.01 -4.03
C GLY A 117 -10.03 -2.72 -4.14
N GLU A 118 -10.62 -2.89 -5.32
CA GLU A 118 -12.07 -2.80 -5.49
C GLU A 118 -12.66 -4.21 -5.50
N TYR A 119 -13.74 -4.40 -4.75
CA TYR A 119 -14.52 -5.63 -4.81
C TYR A 119 -16.00 -5.30 -4.92
N MET A 120 -16.74 -6.13 -5.65
CA MET A 120 -18.19 -6.04 -5.72
C MET A 120 -18.79 -6.85 -4.59
N ASP A 121 -19.66 -6.23 -3.81
CA ASP A 121 -20.45 -6.93 -2.80
C ASP A 121 -21.59 -7.73 -3.47
N LYS A 122 -22.26 -8.62 -2.73
CA LYS A 122 -23.40 -9.42 -3.23
C LYS A 122 -24.55 -8.55 -3.76
N ASN A 123 -24.63 -7.31 -3.28
CA ASN A 123 -25.62 -6.31 -3.70
C ASN A 123 -25.15 -5.49 -4.92
N ASN A 124 -24.10 -5.93 -5.62
CA ASN A 124 -23.50 -5.26 -6.77
C ASN A 124 -22.98 -3.82 -6.49
N VAL A 125 -22.69 -3.52 -5.22
CA VAL A 125 -22.10 -2.24 -4.81
C VAL A 125 -20.58 -2.38 -4.82
N ARG A 126 -19.90 -1.48 -5.55
CA ARG A 126 -18.44 -1.39 -5.55
C ARG A 126 -17.95 -0.88 -4.20
N ARG A 127 -17.18 -1.69 -3.49
CA ARG A 127 -16.53 -1.34 -2.22
C ARG A 127 -15.03 -1.23 -2.45
N GLN A 128 -14.42 -0.22 -1.84
CA GLN A 128 -12.98 -0.05 -1.83
C GLN A 128 -12.41 -0.65 -0.54
N ALA A 129 -11.43 -1.55 -0.68
CA ALA A 129 -10.68 -2.15 0.41
C ALA A 129 -9.25 -1.61 0.38
N THR A 130 -8.96 -0.66 1.26
CA THR A 130 -7.60 -0.17 1.47
C THR A 130 -6.76 -1.25 2.12
N THR A 131 -5.71 -1.67 1.43
CA THR A 131 -4.81 -2.73 1.87
C THR A 131 -3.36 -2.26 1.70
N ILE A 132 -2.53 -2.50 2.71
CA ILE A 132 -1.11 -2.18 2.63
C ILE A 132 -0.36 -3.43 2.20
N ILE A 133 0.31 -3.35 1.05
CA ILE A 133 1.12 -4.43 0.51
C ILE A 133 2.52 -4.30 1.10
N ALA A 134 2.87 -5.22 2.00
CA ALA A 134 4.19 -5.21 2.64
C ALA A 134 5.30 -5.49 1.61
N GLY A 135 6.31 -4.62 1.61
CA GLY A 135 7.45 -4.62 0.70
C GLY A 135 8.61 -5.50 1.16
N LYS A 136 9.83 -5.19 0.68
CA LYS A 136 11.02 -6.05 0.74
C LYS A 136 11.49 -6.42 2.17
N LYS A 137 11.07 -5.70 3.21
CA LYS A 137 11.50 -5.91 4.61
C LYS A 137 10.39 -5.56 5.64
N PRO A 138 9.47 -6.47 5.98
CA PRO A 138 8.78 -6.38 7.26
C PRO A 138 9.80 -6.72 8.35
N VAL A 139 10.25 -5.70 9.09
CA VAL A 139 11.12 -5.95 10.25
C VAL A 139 10.22 -6.39 11.39
N VAL A 140 10.05 -7.70 11.51
CA VAL A 140 9.41 -8.32 12.67
C VAL A 140 10.46 -8.39 13.78
N ARG A 141 10.69 -7.28 14.48
CA ARG A 141 11.37 -7.29 15.77
C ARG A 141 10.30 -7.24 16.85
N SER A 142 10.02 -8.38 17.47
CA SER A 142 9.32 -8.41 18.75
C SER A 142 10.20 -7.67 19.76
N VAL A 143 9.89 -6.41 20.05
CA VAL A 143 10.46 -5.73 21.20
C VAL A 143 9.76 -6.29 22.43
N SER A 144 10.05 -7.55 22.78
CA SER A 144 9.77 -8.08 24.11
C SER A 144 10.73 -7.37 25.05
N CYS A 145 10.33 -6.19 25.50
CA CYS A 145 10.97 -5.56 26.65
C CYS A 145 10.67 -6.45 27.85
N SER A 146 11.54 -7.43 28.10
CA SER A 146 11.52 -8.24 29.31
C SER A 146 12.07 -7.38 30.44
N LEU A 147 11.21 -6.53 31.02
CA LEU A 147 11.42 -5.89 32.32
C LEU A 147 11.10 -6.88 33.45
N LYS A 148 11.57 -8.13 33.35
CA LYS A 148 11.62 -9.07 34.47
C LYS A 148 13.07 -9.13 34.94
N GLY A 149 13.40 -8.34 35.96
CA GLY A 149 14.75 -8.37 36.55
C GLY A 149 15.21 -7.10 37.27
N LEU A 150 14.29 -6.27 37.77
CA LEU A 150 14.61 -5.17 38.70
C LEU A 150 13.62 -5.23 39.86
N ALA A 151 13.81 -6.24 40.71
CA ALA A 151 13.37 -6.32 42.10
C ALA A 151 14.23 -7.38 42.78
#